data_AF-A0A6M3Y646-F1
#
_entry.id   AF-A0A6M3Y646-F1
#
_cell.length_a   1.000
_cell.length_b   1.000
_cell.length_c   1.000
_cell.angle_alpha   90.00
_cell.angle_beta   90.00
_cell.angle_gamma   90.00
#
_symmetry.space_group_name_H-M   'P 1'
#
loop_
_entity.id
_entity.type
_entity.pdbx_description
1 polymer ?
#
loop_
_entity_poly.entity_id
_entity_poly.type
_entity_poly.pdbx_seq_one_letter_code
_entity_poly.pdbx_strand_id
1 'polypeptide(L)' 'MPSIEFEVWCSCGNGLCGQTKDMKGGVEVEPCEKCLDRATDDGYQKGYNEGRNENERDSL' A
#
# COMPACT_ATOMS: atom_id res chain seq x y z
N MET A 1 0.30 3.40 36.85
CA MET A 1 0.46 4.30 35.68
C MET A 1 -0.73 4.07 34.78
N PRO A 2 -1.46 5.11 34.36
CA PRO A 2 -2.53 4.94 33.37
C PRO A 2 -1.90 4.54 32.02
N SER A 3 -2.50 3.55 31.34
CA SER A 3 -2.20 3.20 29.95
C SER A 3 -3.22 3.86 29.02
N ILE A 4 -2.77 4.20 27.81
CA ILE A 4 -3.64 4.63 26.71
C ILE A 4 -3.52 3.57 25.63
N GLU A 5 -4.67 3.07 25.19
CA GLU A 5 -4.77 2.15 24.06
C GLU A 5 -5.37 2.90 22.88
N PHE A 6 -4.78 2.71 21.69
CA PHE A 6 -5.25 3.29 20.45
C PHE A 6 -4.96 2.31 19.30
N GLU A 7 -5.72 2.44 18.23
CA GLU A 7 -5.52 1.66 17.00
C GLU A 7 -5.02 2.56 15.88
N VAL A 8 -4.21 1.99 15.00
CA VAL A 8 -3.68 2.68 13.81
C VAL A 8 -4.34 2.11 12.56
N TRP A 9 -4.89 3.02 11.75
CA TRP A 9 -5.62 2.69 10.54
C TRP A 9 -5.00 3.40 9.34
N CYS A 10 -4.94 2.70 8.21
CA CYS A 10 -4.60 3.32 6.93
C CYS A 10 -5.79 4.12 6.40
N SER A 11 -5.53 5.17 5.62
CA SER A 11 -6.56 5.94 4.92
C SER A 11 -7.39 5.09 3.94
N CYS A 12 -6.88 3.95 3.50
CA CYS A 12 -7.63 2.99 2.68
C CYS A 12 -8.67 2.17 3.47
N GLY A 13 -8.73 2.34 4.80
CA GLY A 13 -9.67 1.66 5.69
C GLY A 13 -9.16 0.32 6.26
N ASN A 14 -7.95 -0.13 5.90
CA ASN A 14 -7.35 -1.32 6.51
C ASN A 14 -6.66 -0.98 7.83
N GLY A 15 -6.86 -1.84 8.84
CA GLY A 15 -6.11 -1.77 10.10
C GLY A 15 -4.64 -2.15 9.89
N LEU A 16 -3.74 -1.49 10.62
CA LEU A 16 -2.29 -1.71 10.56
C LEU A 16 -1.77 -2.57 11.72
N CYS A 17 -2.65 -3.41 12.31
CA CYS A 17 -2.25 -4.33 13.37
C CYS A 17 -1.19 -5.31 12.84
N GLY A 18 -0.08 -5.44 13.56
CA GLY A 18 1.11 -6.21 13.11
C GLY A 18 2.05 -5.43 12.18
N GLN A 19 1.64 -4.25 11.70
CA GLN A 19 2.44 -3.31 10.92
C GLN A 19 2.84 -2.07 11.74
N THR A 20 2.63 -2.11 13.05
CA THR A 20 2.98 -1.03 13.98
C THR A 20 3.81 -1.57 15.13
N LYS A 21 4.87 -0.84 15.51
CA LYS A 21 5.73 -1.18 16.64
C LYS A 21 5.82 0.00 17.59
N ASP A 22 5.73 -0.29 18.89
CA ASP A 22 6.03 0.69 19.92
C ASP A 22 7.53 0.99 19.95
N MET A 23 7.88 2.25 20.13
CA MET A 23 9.25 2.68 20.30
C MET A 23 9.35 3.75 21.39
N LYS A 24 10.56 3.97 21.91
CA LYS A 24 10.76 4.97 22.96
C LYS A 24 10.43 6.37 22.42
N GLY A 25 9.31 6.93 22.89
CA GLY A 25 8.85 8.26 22.50
C GLY A 25 7.97 8.31 21.25
N GLY A 26 7.47 7.18 20.74
CA GLY A 26 6.58 7.18 19.58
C GLY A 26 6.11 5.80 19.16
N VAL A 27 5.57 5.74 17.94
CA VAL A 27 5.16 4.52 17.25
C VAL A 27 5.74 4.55 15.85
N GLU A 28 6.34 3.46 15.45
CA GLU A 28 6.78 3.21 14.08
C GLU A 28 5.65 2.48 13.33
N VAL A 29 5.28 2.97 12.15
CA VAL A 29 4.18 2.45 11.35
C VAL A 29 4.72 2.09 9.98
N GLU A 30 4.73 0.79 9.66
CA GLU A 30 5.10 0.28 8.35
C GLU A 30 4.06 0.66 7.30
N PRO A 31 4.44 0.73 6.01
CA PRO A 31 3.49 0.96 4.93
C PRO A 31 2.37 -0.09 4.92
N CYS A 32 1.15 0.34 4.58
CA CYS A 32 0.01 -0.57 4.45
C CYS A 32 0.24 -1.58 3.32
N GLU A 33 0.34 -2.87 3.65
CA GLU A 33 0.58 -3.94 2.66
C GLU A 33 -0.51 -3.96 1.59
N LYS A 34 -1.78 -3.76 1.98
CA LYS A 34 -2.90 -3.72 1.02
C LYS A 34 -2.80 -2.58 0.01
N CYS A 35 -2.22 -1.44 0.40
CA CYS A 35 -1.97 -0.35 -0.53
C CYS A 35 -0.80 -0.67 -1.46
N LEU A 36 0.25 -1.31 -0.94
CA LEU A 36 1.40 -1.73 -1.72
C LEU A 36 1.03 -2.80 -2.76
N ASP A 37 0.22 -3.79 -2.37
CA ASP A 37 -0.31 -4.82 -3.27
C ASP A 37 -1.09 -4.16 -4.42
N ARG A 38 -2.03 -3.27 -4.09
CA ARG A 38 -2.84 -2.55 -5.10
C ARG A 38 -1.96 -1.72 -6.04
N ALA A 39 -1.00 -0.97 -5.50
CA ALA A 39 -0.09 -0.17 -6.32
C ALA A 39 0.74 -1.05 -7.27
N THR A 40 1.10 -2.26 -6.83
CA THR A 40 1.82 -3.25 -7.64
C THR A 40 0.94 -3.77 -8.77
N ASP A 41 -0.31 -4.15 -8.47
CA ASP A 41 -1.28 -4.62 -9.45
C ASP A 41 -1.63 -3.53 -10.48
N ASP A 42 -1.87 -2.30 -10.03
CA ASP A 42 -2.16 -1.15 -10.87
C ASP A 42 -0.98 -0.87 -11.82
N GLY A 43 0.26 -0.93 -11.29
CA GLY A 43 1.47 -0.79 -12.08
C GLY A 43 1.63 -1.87 -13.13
N TYR A 44 1.37 -3.14 -12.77
CA TYR A 44 1.41 -4.26 -13.70
C TYR A 44 0.37 -4.12 -14.82
N GLN A 45 -0.89 -3.82 -14.47
CA GLN A 45 -1.96 -3.64 -15.46
C GLN A 45 -1.70 -2.47 -16.39
N LYS A 46 -1.21 -1.34 -15.85
CA LYS A 46 -0.84 -0.18 -16.66
C LYS A 46 0.25 -0.54 -17.68
N GLY A 47 1.33 -1.18 -17.24
CA GLY A 47 2.41 -1.61 -18.12
C GLY A 47 1.96 -2.61 -19.19
N TYR A 48 1.11 -3.58 -18.82
CA TYR A 48 0.54 -4.53 -19.77
C TYR A 48 -0.30 -3.83 -20.86
N ASN A 49 -1.16 -2.90 -20.47
CA ASN A 49 -2.03 -2.18 -21.41
C ASN A 49 -1.24 -1.22 -22.30
N GLU A 50 -0.24 -0.53 -21.77
CA GLU A 50 0.66 0.35 -22.54
C GLU A 50 1.40 -0.45 -23.61
N GLY A 51 2.06 -1.56 -23.23
CA GLY A 51 2.78 -2.40 -24.19
C GLY A 51 1.86 -3.05 -25.23
N ARG A 52 0.63 -3.42 -24.88
CA ARG A 52 -0.35 -3.92 -25.85
C ARG A 52 -0.75 -2.84 -26.87
N ASN A 53 -1.07 -1.64 -26.40
CA ASN A 53 -1.50 -0.54 -27.25
C ASN A 53 -0.39 -0.04 -28.18
N GLU A 54 0.87 -0.07 -27.72
CA GLU A 54 2.04 0.25 -28.56
C GLU A 54 2.18 -0.74 -29.72
N ASN A 55 2.09 -2.05 -29.45
CA ASN A 55 2.15 -3.08 -30.49
C ASN A 55 1.00 -2.97 -31.51
N GLU A 56 -0.22 -2.64 -31.06
CA GLU A 56 -1.36 -2.43 -31.95
C GLU A 56 -1.20 -1.18 -32.84
N ARG A 57 -0.49 -0.15 -32.38
CA ARG A 57 -0.20 1.07 -33.18
C ARG A 57 0.93 0.87 -34.18
N ASP A 58 1.97 0.13 -33.83
CA ASP A 58 3.11 -0.14 -34.72
C ASP A 58 2.76 -1.14 -35.85
N SER A 59 1.60 -1.79 -35.77
CA SER A 59 1.11 -2.76 -36.76
C SER A 59 0.17 -2.18 -37.84
N LEU A 60 -0.09 -0.86 -37.82
CA LEU A 60 -0.95 -0.11 -38.75
C LEU A 60 -0.15 0.85 -39.63
#